data_AF-A0A951TJ31-F1
#
_entry.id   AF-A0A951TJ31-F1
#
_cell.length_a   1.000
_cell.length_b   1.000
_cell.length_c   1.000
_cell.angle_alpha   90.00
_cell.angle_beta   90.00
_cell.angle_gamma   90.00
#
_symmetry.space_group_name_H-M   'P 1'
#
loop_
_entity.id
_entity.type
_entity.pdbx_description
1 polymer ?
#
loop_
_entity_poly.entity_id
_entity_poly.type
_entity_poly.pdbx_seq_one_letter_code
_entity_poly.pdbx_strand_id
1 'polypeptide(L)'
;MPAPDNSPQQVLVTHATLAGLTPLIPIPLLDDLFYRHFLRSLVKRLAATHARELSPQEIEILTAQKGRGCALGCLGTVLLYPIKKVLRKIFFFLEWKRAADTISHTYYFGYLIEAALEEGWIETHGADRVRAAIDDVLARTNTSLITRAASGVVGQSKGVLQSLGQLLLRNLPNAGGRAGEAEVSQASAAVEDEDRLRGFVNRLQSAIAALPAEHFQQLRGELARELERL
;
A
#
# COMPACT_ATOMS: atom_id res chain seq x y z
N MET A 1 1.69 -1.49 24.33
CA MET A 1 0.62 -0.54 23.94
C MET A 1 -0.47 -1.36 23.28
N PRO A 2 -1.70 -1.39 23.81
CA PRO A 2 -2.82 -2.01 23.10
C PRO A 2 -3.03 -1.23 21.78
N ALA A 3 -3.15 -1.95 20.67
CA ALA A 3 -3.44 -1.33 19.38
C ALA A 3 -4.79 -0.60 19.48
N PRO A 4 -4.95 0.60 18.89
CA PRO A 4 -6.26 1.21 18.77
C PRO A 4 -7.21 0.22 18.10
N ASP A 5 -8.42 0.11 18.65
CA ASP A 5 -9.53 -0.79 18.31
C ASP A 5 -10.10 -0.48 16.90
N ASN A 6 -9.22 -0.46 15.91
CA ASN A 6 -9.53 -0.18 14.53
C ASN A 6 -9.94 -1.49 13.87
N SER A 7 -11.12 -1.50 13.26
CA SER A 7 -11.54 -2.63 12.42
C SER A 7 -10.48 -2.97 11.36
N PRO A 8 -10.29 -4.25 10.99
CA PRO A 8 -9.37 -4.63 9.92
C PRO A 8 -9.56 -3.81 8.64
N GLN A 9 -10.82 -3.53 8.29
CA GLN A 9 -11.17 -2.69 7.15
C GLN A 9 -10.60 -1.27 7.26
N GLN A 10 -10.64 -0.65 8.43
CA GLN A 10 -10.06 0.67 8.65
C GLN A 10 -8.53 0.64 8.51
N VAL A 11 -7.87 -0.41 9.01
CA VAL A 11 -6.43 -0.62 8.84
C VAL A 11 -6.09 -0.73 7.35
N LEU A 12 -6.84 -1.53 6.59
CA LEU A 12 -6.69 -1.69 5.14
C LEU A 12 -6.81 -0.37 4.40
N VAL A 13 -7.93 0.35 4.56
CA VAL A 13 -8.19 1.58 3.81
C VAL A 13 -7.17 2.67 4.16
N THR A 14 -6.77 2.77 5.43
CA THR A 14 -5.76 3.73 5.87
C THR A 14 -4.41 3.46 5.21
N HIS A 15 -3.92 2.22 5.27
CA HIS A 15 -2.61 1.89 4.71
C HIS A 15 -2.62 1.87 3.17
N ALA A 16 -3.74 1.49 2.55
CA ALA A 16 -3.93 1.64 1.12
C ALA A 16 -3.87 3.13 0.70
N THR A 17 -4.48 4.02 1.48
CA THR A 17 -4.40 5.47 1.26
C THR A 17 -2.97 5.97 1.40
N LEU A 18 -2.27 5.60 2.47
CA LEU A 18 -0.88 6.01 2.71
C LEU A 18 0.06 5.50 1.61
N ALA A 19 -0.10 4.24 1.18
CA ALA A 19 0.60 3.70 0.02
C ALA A 19 0.27 4.49 -1.26
N GLY A 20 -0.99 4.90 -1.43
CA GLY A 20 -1.47 5.78 -2.50
C GLY A 20 -0.86 7.18 -2.53
N LEU A 21 -0.32 7.66 -1.41
CA LEU A 21 0.40 8.93 -1.36
C LEU A 21 1.81 8.82 -1.92
N THR A 22 2.41 7.63 -1.95
CA THR A 22 3.82 7.47 -2.31
C THR A 22 4.12 7.86 -3.76
N PRO A 23 3.27 7.60 -4.77
CA PRO A 23 3.51 8.09 -6.13
C PRO A 23 3.60 9.63 -6.24
N LEU A 24 2.96 10.35 -5.30
CA LEU A 24 2.99 11.82 -5.26
C LEU A 24 4.33 12.37 -4.76
N ILE A 25 5.17 11.51 -4.16
CA ILE A 25 6.50 11.86 -3.69
C ILE A 25 7.42 11.99 -4.92
N PRO A 26 8.05 13.16 -5.14
CA PRO A 26 8.83 13.41 -6.35
C PRO A 26 10.15 12.65 -6.41
N ILE A 27 10.56 11.94 -5.35
CA ILE A 27 11.85 11.27 -5.20
C ILE A 27 11.66 9.74 -5.30
N PRO A 28 12.08 9.08 -6.41
CA PRO A 28 11.81 7.65 -6.67
C PRO A 28 12.48 6.61 -5.77
N LEU A 29 13.38 7.02 -4.89
CA LEU A 29 13.92 6.12 -3.86
C LEU A 29 13.15 6.27 -2.56
N LEU A 30 12.57 7.45 -2.34
CA LEU A 30 11.88 7.80 -1.12
C LEU A 30 10.44 7.29 -1.16
N ASP A 31 9.76 7.38 -2.31
CA ASP A 31 8.45 6.78 -2.52
C ASP A 31 8.46 5.26 -2.24
N ASP A 32 9.49 4.55 -2.71
CA ASP A 32 9.66 3.12 -2.49
C ASP A 32 9.92 2.78 -1.01
N LEU A 33 10.67 3.62 -0.28
CA LEU A 33 10.87 3.46 1.17
C LEU A 33 9.56 3.64 1.95
N PHE A 34 8.82 4.72 1.69
CA PHE A 34 7.50 4.93 2.29
C PHE A 34 6.55 3.80 1.95
N TYR A 35 6.51 3.35 0.69
CA TYR A 35 5.64 2.28 0.26
C TYR A 35 5.94 0.97 1.02
N ARG A 36 7.22 0.58 1.13
CA ARG A 36 7.63 -0.59 1.91
C ARG A 36 7.30 -0.45 3.39
N HIS A 37 7.52 0.73 3.97
CA HIS A 37 7.16 1.02 5.36
C HIS A 37 5.66 0.83 5.59
N PHE A 38 4.80 1.43 4.75
CA PHE A 38 3.35 1.29 4.85
C PHE A 38 2.89 -0.15 4.64
N LEU A 39 3.50 -0.89 3.71
CA LEU A 39 3.15 -2.30 3.48
C LEU A 39 3.53 -3.19 4.68
N ARG A 40 4.70 -2.97 5.27
CA ARG A 40 5.12 -3.67 6.51
C ARG A 40 4.23 -3.30 7.69
N SER A 41 3.89 -2.01 7.86
CA SER A 41 2.97 -1.55 8.89
C SER A 41 1.58 -2.19 8.74
N LEU A 42 1.09 -2.28 7.50
CA LEU A 42 -0.18 -2.94 7.18
C LEU A 42 -0.19 -4.40 7.64
N VAL A 43 0.77 -5.20 7.18
CA VAL A 43 0.84 -6.64 7.53
C VAL A 43 1.00 -6.83 9.04
N LYS A 44 1.84 -6.02 9.71
CA LYS A 44 2.01 -6.07 11.17
C LYS A 44 0.70 -5.78 11.92
N ARG A 45 -0.04 -4.75 11.51
CA ARG A 45 -1.31 -4.37 12.16
C ARG A 45 -2.42 -5.38 11.89
N LEU A 46 -2.49 -5.95 10.68
CA LEU A 46 -3.43 -7.04 10.38
C LEU A 46 -3.12 -8.27 11.25
N ALA A 47 -1.86 -8.70 11.32
CA ALA A 47 -1.46 -9.82 12.17
C ALA A 47 -1.81 -9.61 13.64
N ALA A 48 -1.55 -8.41 14.16
CA ALA A 48 -1.92 -8.02 15.53
C ALA A 48 -3.44 -8.08 15.77
N THR A 49 -4.26 -7.75 14.76
CA THR A 49 -5.73 -7.80 14.86
C THR A 49 -6.25 -9.24 14.92
N HIS A 50 -5.55 -10.19 14.30
CA HIS A 50 -5.86 -11.62 14.37
C HIS A 50 -5.16 -12.35 15.52
N ALA A 51 -4.52 -11.62 16.45
CA ALA A 51 -3.70 -12.18 17.54
C ALA A 51 -2.63 -13.18 17.05
N ARG A 52 -2.11 -12.98 15.83
CA ARG A 52 -1.03 -13.78 15.24
C ARG A 52 0.27 -13.00 15.34
N GLU A 53 1.32 -13.67 15.79
CA GLU A 53 2.68 -13.12 15.78
C GLU A 53 3.39 -13.60 14.52
N LEU A 54 3.52 -12.72 13.53
CA LEU A 54 4.38 -12.96 12.38
C LEU A 54 5.82 -12.61 12.75
N SER A 55 6.74 -13.52 12.45
CA SER A 55 8.17 -13.25 12.56
C SER A 55 8.60 -12.13 11.60
N PRO A 56 9.71 -11.42 11.90
CA PRO A 56 10.24 -10.40 10.99
C PRO A 56 10.54 -10.95 9.58
N GLN A 57 10.92 -12.22 9.49
CA GLN A 57 11.22 -12.92 8.24
C GLN A 57 9.95 -13.16 7.41
N GLU A 58 8.85 -13.60 8.04
CA GLU A 58 7.57 -13.77 7.36
C GLU A 58 7.02 -12.44 6.86
N ILE A 59 7.12 -11.37 7.66
CA ILE A 59 6.73 -10.03 7.23
C ILE A 59 7.56 -9.59 6.02
N GLU A 60 8.87 -9.85 6.02
CA GLU A 60 9.73 -9.54 4.89
C GLU A 60 9.34 -10.32 3.63
N ILE A 61 9.08 -11.62 3.76
CA ILE A 61 8.63 -12.47 2.65
C ILE A 61 7.29 -11.98 2.09
N LEU A 62 6.30 -11.72 2.95
CA LEU A 62 4.97 -11.27 2.56
C LEU A 62 5.01 -9.87 1.91
N THR A 63 5.95 -9.02 2.30
CA THR A 63 6.08 -7.67 1.74
C THR A 63 7.13 -7.54 0.64
N ALA A 64 7.83 -8.63 0.31
CA ALA A 64 8.81 -8.66 -0.77
C ALA A 64 8.13 -8.40 -2.12
N GLN A 65 8.63 -7.40 -2.85
CA GLN A 65 8.22 -7.15 -4.22
C GLN A 65 9.23 -7.75 -5.20
N LYS A 66 8.81 -8.74 -5.99
CA LYS A 66 9.54 -9.17 -7.19
C LYS A 66 9.56 -7.99 -8.17
N GLY A 67 10.74 -7.43 -8.46
CA GLY A 67 10.93 -6.43 -9.52
C GLY A 67 11.19 -4.97 -9.10
N ARG A 68 11.15 -4.63 -7.80
CA ARG A 68 11.53 -3.29 -7.29
C ARG A 68 12.92 -3.28 -6.63
N GLY A 69 13.80 -4.11 -7.17
CA GLY A 69 15.19 -4.29 -6.74
C GLY A 69 16.11 -3.23 -7.33
N CYS A 70 16.74 -2.47 -6.45
CA CYS A 70 17.63 -1.32 -6.66
C CYS A 70 18.96 -1.65 -7.40
N ALA A 71 19.13 -2.83 -8.00
CA ALA A 71 20.45 -3.32 -8.42
C ALA A 71 20.86 -2.92 -9.86
N LEU A 72 19.92 -2.77 -10.80
CA LEU A 72 20.25 -2.49 -12.21
C LEU A 72 19.93 -1.06 -12.67
N GLY A 73 19.20 -0.28 -11.86
CA GLY A 73 18.69 1.04 -12.25
C GLY A 73 19.48 2.26 -11.73
N CYS A 74 20.31 2.10 -10.70
CA CYS A 74 20.86 3.24 -9.96
C CYS A 74 21.82 4.15 -10.74
N LEU A 75 22.48 3.65 -11.79
CA LEU A 75 23.31 4.52 -12.66
C LEU A 75 22.50 5.26 -13.72
N GLY A 76 21.40 4.69 -14.21
CA GLY A 76 20.58 5.30 -15.28
C GLY A 76 19.58 6.35 -14.78
N THR A 77 19.12 6.26 -13.53
CA THR A 77 18.10 7.17 -12.97
C THR A 77 18.60 8.57 -12.68
N VAL A 78 19.89 8.75 -12.36
CA VAL A 78 20.46 10.08 -12.07
C VAL A 78 20.54 10.95 -13.33
N LEU A 79 20.87 10.35 -14.49
CA LEU A 79 21.03 11.06 -15.75
C LEU A 79 19.67 11.44 -16.41
N LEU A 80 18.63 10.62 -16.23
CA LEU A 80 17.28 10.86 -16.76
C LEU A 80 16.37 11.66 -15.82
N TYR A 81 16.81 11.96 -14.59
CA TYR A 81 16.04 12.70 -13.59
C TYR A 81 15.52 14.07 -14.07
N PRO A 82 16.31 14.94 -14.73
CA PRO A 82 15.79 16.23 -15.19
C PRO A 82 14.71 16.08 -16.27
N ILE A 83 14.85 15.09 -17.15
CA ILE A 83 13.86 14.81 -18.21
C ILE A 83 12.56 14.27 -17.59
N LYS A 84 12.64 13.33 -16.65
CA LYS A 84 11.47 12.84 -15.89
C LYS A 84 10.80 13.95 -15.08
N LYS A 85 11.55 14.90 -14.53
CA LYS A 85 11.00 16.04 -13.77
C LYS A 85 10.17 16.96 -14.66
N VAL A 86 10.61 17.20 -15.89
CA VAL A 86 9.86 17.99 -16.90
C VAL A 86 8.62 17.21 -17.36
N LEU A 87 8.77 15.92 -17.67
CA LEU A 87 7.65 15.06 -18.07
C LEU A 87 6.61 14.90 -16.94
N ARG A 88 7.01 14.81 -15.67
CA ARG A 88 6.09 14.73 -14.52
C ARG A 88 5.20 15.97 -14.40
N LYS A 89 5.71 17.15 -14.76
CA LYS A 89 4.92 18.39 -14.78
C LYS A 89 3.83 18.35 -15.86
N ILE A 90 4.08 17.64 -16.96
CA ILE A 90 3.17 17.43 -18.09
C ILE A 90 2.20 16.25 -17.81
N PHE A 91 2.65 15.22 -17.08
CA PHE A 91 1.90 14.00 -16.76
C PHE A 91 1.30 14.00 -15.35
N PHE A 92 0.91 15.17 -14.83
CA PHE A 92 0.28 15.26 -13.50
C PHE A 92 -0.96 14.37 -13.36
N PHE A 93 -1.71 14.14 -14.45
CA PHE A 93 -2.81 13.18 -14.48
C PHE A 93 -2.38 11.72 -14.24
N LEU A 94 -1.18 11.33 -14.69
CA LEU A 94 -0.67 9.97 -14.49
C LEU A 94 -0.32 9.69 -13.02
N GLU A 95 0.12 10.69 -12.26
CA GLU A 95 0.40 10.50 -10.83
C GLU A 95 -0.89 10.26 -10.03
N TRP A 96 -2.01 10.90 -10.41
CA TRP A 96 -3.32 10.61 -9.81
C TRP A 96 -3.84 9.23 -10.15
N LYS A 97 -3.68 8.80 -11.40
CA LYS A 97 -3.98 7.43 -11.80
C LYS A 97 -3.10 6.45 -11.02
N ARG A 98 -1.79 6.71 -10.93
CA ARG A 98 -0.85 5.87 -10.20
C ARG A 98 -1.18 5.80 -8.71
N ALA A 99 -1.62 6.89 -8.09
CA ALA A 99 -2.13 6.90 -6.73
C ALA A 99 -3.35 5.99 -6.59
N ALA A 100 -4.36 6.12 -7.45
CA ALA A 100 -5.55 5.27 -7.43
C ALA A 100 -5.24 3.78 -7.68
N ASP A 101 -4.37 3.49 -8.65
CA ASP A 101 -3.89 2.14 -8.94
C ASP A 101 -3.12 1.55 -7.74
N THR A 102 -2.30 2.37 -7.06
CA THR A 102 -1.56 1.96 -5.85
C THR A 102 -2.48 1.68 -4.68
N ILE A 103 -3.49 2.55 -4.44
CA ILE A 103 -4.53 2.32 -3.42
C ILE A 103 -5.23 0.99 -3.67
N SER A 104 -5.68 0.78 -4.92
CA SER A 104 -6.40 -0.42 -5.33
C SER A 104 -5.56 -1.67 -5.11
N HIS A 105 -4.31 -1.69 -5.59
CA HIS A 105 -3.40 -2.80 -5.41
C HIS A 105 -3.11 -3.08 -3.92
N THR A 106 -2.76 -2.07 -3.13
CA THR A 106 -2.47 -2.25 -1.70
C THR A 106 -3.69 -2.72 -0.93
N TYR A 107 -4.89 -2.27 -1.29
CA TYR A 107 -6.12 -2.75 -0.68
C TYR A 107 -6.36 -4.23 -0.98
N TYR A 108 -6.31 -4.65 -2.24
CA TYR A 108 -6.51 -6.07 -2.60
C TYR A 108 -5.45 -6.97 -1.99
N PHE A 109 -4.18 -6.55 -2.00
CA PHE A 109 -3.10 -7.25 -1.32
C PHE A 109 -3.41 -7.41 0.18
N GLY A 110 -3.76 -6.32 0.87
CA GLY A 110 -4.07 -6.37 2.29
C GLY A 110 -5.28 -7.25 2.60
N TYR A 111 -6.33 -7.19 1.78
CA TYR A 111 -7.52 -8.02 1.91
C TYR A 111 -7.19 -9.52 1.82
N LEU A 112 -6.32 -9.91 0.88
CA LEU A 112 -5.90 -11.30 0.74
C LEU A 112 -4.99 -11.75 1.90
N ILE A 113 -4.14 -10.87 2.44
CA ILE A 113 -3.35 -11.14 3.64
C ILE A 113 -4.25 -11.32 4.86
N GLU A 114 -5.27 -10.47 5.03
CA GLU A 114 -6.26 -10.59 6.10
C GLU A 114 -6.96 -11.96 6.02
N ALA A 115 -7.44 -12.35 4.83
CA ALA A 115 -8.05 -13.66 4.63
C ALA A 115 -7.09 -14.83 4.95
N ALA A 116 -5.81 -14.70 4.59
CA ALA A 116 -4.81 -15.71 4.90
C ALA A 116 -4.48 -15.81 6.39
N LEU A 117 -4.53 -14.70 7.12
CA LEU A 117 -4.39 -14.65 8.58
C LEU A 117 -5.62 -15.24 9.29
N GLU A 118 -6.81 -14.91 8.80
CA GLU A 118 -8.09 -15.41 9.33
C GLU A 118 -8.18 -16.94 9.21
N GLU A 119 -7.80 -17.50 8.08
CA GLU A 119 -7.84 -18.95 7.81
C GLU A 119 -6.59 -19.70 8.29
N GLY A 120 -5.58 -19.00 8.81
CA GLY A 120 -4.31 -19.63 9.23
C GLY A 120 -3.53 -20.26 8.07
N TRP A 121 -3.68 -19.72 6.86
CA TRP A 121 -2.98 -20.22 5.67
C TRP A 121 -1.48 -19.96 5.72
N ILE A 122 -1.05 -18.92 6.44
CA ILE A 122 0.37 -18.60 6.61
C ILE A 122 1.07 -19.71 7.41
N GLU A 123 0.46 -20.18 8.49
CA GLU A 123 1.01 -21.29 9.29
C GLU A 123 0.93 -22.63 8.55
N THR A 124 -0.13 -22.83 7.75
CA THR A 124 -0.38 -24.10 7.07
C THR A 124 0.49 -24.30 5.84
N HIS A 125 0.66 -23.25 5.01
CA HIS A 125 1.35 -23.34 3.72
C HIS A 125 2.71 -22.63 3.71
N GLY A 126 3.01 -21.80 4.70
CA GLY A 126 4.20 -20.96 4.72
C GLY A 126 3.99 -19.60 4.03
N ALA A 127 4.67 -18.57 4.56
CA ALA A 127 4.56 -17.20 4.07
C ALA A 127 4.98 -17.01 2.60
N ASP A 128 5.93 -17.81 2.11
CA ASP A 128 6.43 -17.77 0.74
C ASP A 128 5.39 -18.28 -0.27
N ARG A 129 4.72 -19.40 0.04
CA ARG A 129 3.64 -19.94 -0.78
C ARG A 129 2.43 -19.02 -0.79
N VAL A 130 2.05 -18.50 0.39
CA VAL A 130 0.97 -17.50 0.49
C VAL A 130 1.30 -16.26 -0.32
N ARG A 131 2.54 -15.76 -0.24
CA ARG A 131 2.94 -14.60 -1.02
C ARG A 131 2.85 -14.85 -2.53
N ALA A 132 3.33 -16.00 -2.99
CA ALA A 132 3.29 -16.38 -4.40
C ALA A 132 1.84 -16.51 -4.90
N ALA A 133 0.99 -17.20 -4.15
CA ALA A 133 -0.42 -17.37 -4.48
C ALA A 133 -1.16 -16.02 -4.55
N ILE A 134 -0.88 -15.09 -3.63
CA ILE A 134 -1.43 -13.74 -3.67
C ILE A 134 -0.99 -13.00 -4.94
N ASP A 135 0.29 -13.05 -5.30
CA ASP A 135 0.78 -12.41 -6.53
C ASP A 135 0.08 -12.97 -7.78
N ASP A 136 -0.10 -14.29 -7.85
CA ASP A 136 -0.75 -14.95 -8.98
C ASP A 136 -2.24 -14.64 -9.07
N VAL A 137 -2.94 -14.54 -7.93
CA VAL A 137 -4.35 -14.09 -7.86
C VAL A 137 -4.47 -12.64 -8.30
N LEU A 138 -3.61 -11.75 -7.81
CA LEU A 138 -3.67 -10.33 -8.16
C LEU A 138 -3.32 -10.08 -9.63
N ALA A 139 -2.43 -10.88 -10.22
CA ALA A 139 -2.05 -10.78 -11.63
C ALA A 139 -3.20 -11.10 -12.60
N ARG A 140 -4.12 -12.00 -12.21
CA ARG A 140 -5.29 -12.39 -13.02
C ARG A 140 -6.58 -11.66 -12.66
N THR A 141 -6.63 -11.04 -11.47
CA THR A 141 -7.84 -10.37 -10.99
C THR A 141 -8.08 -9.05 -11.73
N ASN A 142 -9.32 -8.83 -12.13
CA ASN A 142 -9.75 -7.52 -12.60
C ASN A 142 -9.87 -6.54 -11.42
N THR A 143 -8.83 -5.73 -11.19
CA THR A 143 -8.78 -4.72 -10.12
C THR A 143 -9.60 -3.45 -10.41
N SER A 144 -10.38 -3.41 -11.50
CA SER A 144 -11.05 -2.19 -11.96
C SER A 144 -12.11 -1.64 -10.99
N LEU A 145 -12.72 -2.47 -10.14
CA LEU A 145 -13.77 -2.03 -9.20
C LEU A 145 -13.21 -1.05 -8.17
N ILE A 146 -12.19 -1.47 -7.43
CA ILE A 146 -11.55 -0.60 -6.44
C ILE A 146 -10.78 0.52 -7.12
N THR A 147 -10.17 0.25 -8.28
CA THR A 147 -9.48 1.30 -9.04
C THR A 147 -10.43 2.43 -9.44
N ARG A 148 -11.67 2.13 -9.85
CA ARG A 148 -12.69 3.15 -10.16
C ARG A 148 -13.14 3.90 -8.91
N ALA A 149 -13.42 3.20 -7.82
CA ALA A 149 -13.80 3.82 -6.55
C ALA A 149 -12.68 4.76 -6.04
N ALA A 150 -11.45 4.26 -6.00
CA ALA A 150 -10.27 5.03 -5.63
C ALA A 150 -10.05 6.22 -6.56
N SER A 151 -10.17 6.04 -7.88
CA SER A 151 -10.04 7.13 -8.86
C SER A 151 -11.07 8.22 -8.65
N GLY A 152 -12.32 7.87 -8.32
CA GLY A 152 -13.36 8.84 -7.98
C GLY A 152 -13.01 9.66 -6.75
N VAL A 153 -12.61 9.00 -5.66
CA VAL A 153 -12.26 9.67 -4.39
C VAL A 153 -10.99 10.52 -4.52
N VAL A 154 -9.95 9.99 -5.18
CA VAL A 154 -8.71 10.72 -5.52
C VAL A 154 -9.03 11.93 -6.39
N GLY A 155 -9.87 11.77 -7.41
CA GLY A 155 -10.28 12.82 -8.33
C GLY A 155 -10.92 14.02 -7.61
N GLN A 156 -11.76 13.75 -6.61
CA GLN A 156 -12.44 14.76 -5.79
C GLN A 156 -11.56 15.32 -4.66
N SER A 157 -10.51 14.59 -4.25
CA SER A 157 -9.70 14.93 -3.07
C SER A 157 -8.23 15.25 -3.41
N LYS A 158 -7.93 15.65 -4.65
CA LYS A 158 -6.54 15.93 -5.11
C LYS A 158 -5.80 16.91 -4.18
N GLY A 159 -6.45 18.01 -3.78
CA GLY A 159 -5.83 19.00 -2.89
C GLY A 159 -5.49 18.44 -1.51
N VAL A 160 -6.33 17.54 -0.98
CA VAL A 160 -6.07 16.84 0.29
C VAL A 160 -4.84 15.93 0.15
N LEU A 161 -4.82 15.06 -0.86
CA LEU A 161 -3.70 14.15 -1.09
C LEU A 161 -2.39 14.89 -1.35
N GLN A 162 -2.43 15.99 -2.10
CA GLN A 162 -1.26 16.83 -2.32
C GLN A 162 -0.75 17.43 -1.00
N SER A 163 -1.65 17.88 -0.12
CA SER A 163 -1.26 18.42 1.20
C SER A 163 -0.67 17.34 2.12
N LEU A 164 -1.22 16.12 2.11
CA LEU A 164 -0.70 15.00 2.89
C LEU A 164 0.66 14.53 2.37
N GLY A 165 0.85 14.45 1.06
CA GLY A 165 2.15 14.14 0.44
C GLY A 165 3.22 15.21 0.75
N GLN A 166 2.83 16.49 0.75
CA GLN A 166 3.72 17.58 1.18
C GLN A 166 4.06 17.50 2.66
N LEU A 167 3.12 17.08 3.52
CA LEU A 167 3.37 16.88 4.93
C LEU A 167 4.36 15.73 5.18
N LEU A 168 4.22 14.59 4.47
CA LEU A 168 5.21 13.51 4.50
C LEU A 168 6.61 14.04 4.17
N LEU A 169 6.72 14.85 3.12
CA LEU A 169 8.00 15.44 2.69
C LEU A 169 8.56 16.45 3.68
N ARG A 170 7.71 17.30 4.27
CA ARG A 170 8.12 18.36 5.19
C ARG A 170 8.65 17.80 6.51
N ASN A 171 8.10 16.67 6.95
CA ASN A 171 8.50 16.02 8.20
C ASN A 171 9.74 15.14 8.03
N LEU A 172 10.29 15.03 6.82
CA LEU A 172 11.59 14.42 6.62
C LEU A 172 12.69 15.42 6.94
N PRO A 173 13.72 15.04 7.71
CA PRO A 173 14.82 15.95 8.01
C PRO A 173 15.52 16.39 6.71
N ASN A 174 15.65 17.71 6.55
CA ASN A 174 16.48 18.30 5.50
C ASN A 174 17.95 17.98 5.78
N ALA A 175 18.57 17.06 5.03
CA ALA A 175 19.99 17.13 4.66
C ALA A 175 20.44 15.84 3.97
N GLY A 176 20.90 15.94 2.71
CA GLY A 176 22.11 15.30 2.16
C GLY A 176 22.42 13.81 2.34
N GLY A 177 21.62 13.05 3.08
CA GLY A 177 21.83 11.67 3.48
C GLY A 177 20.52 10.89 3.30
N ARG A 178 20.64 9.63 2.92
CA ARG A 178 19.49 8.73 2.68
C ARG A 178 18.58 8.73 3.91
N ALA A 179 17.32 9.16 3.75
CA ALA A 179 16.31 8.96 4.79
C ALA A 179 16.23 7.47 5.14
N GLY A 180 16.37 7.15 6.42
CA GLY A 180 16.30 5.79 6.94
C GLY A 180 14.86 5.40 7.30
N GLU A 181 14.71 4.18 7.82
CA GLU A 181 13.41 3.62 8.21
C GLU A 181 12.80 4.36 9.42
N ALA A 182 13.64 4.93 10.30
CA ALA A 182 13.19 5.69 11.46
C ALA A 182 12.56 7.04 11.08
N GLU A 183 13.18 7.77 10.15
CA GLU A 183 12.68 9.06 9.65
C GLU A 183 11.37 8.87 8.88
N VAL A 184 11.29 7.82 8.06
CA VAL A 184 10.06 7.43 7.36
C VAL A 184 8.95 7.11 8.36
N SER A 185 9.24 6.38 9.44
CA SER A 185 8.27 6.08 10.48
C SER A 185 7.76 7.33 11.18
N GLN A 186 8.64 8.29 11.50
CA GLN A 186 8.26 9.55 12.14
C GLN A 186 7.39 10.42 11.22
N ALA A 187 7.78 10.57 9.96
CA ALA A 187 7.02 11.34 8.98
C ALA A 187 5.64 10.70 8.72
N SER A 188 5.57 9.37 8.73
CA SER A 188 4.33 8.61 8.58
C SER A 188 3.38 8.83 9.74
N ALA A 189 3.87 8.76 10.99
CA ALA A 189 3.06 8.99 12.18
C ALA A 189 2.36 10.36 12.16
N ALA A 190 3.09 11.41 11.76
CA ALA A 190 2.54 12.75 11.65
C ALA A 190 1.39 12.87 10.62
N VAL A 191 1.35 12.00 9.60
CA VAL A 191 0.28 11.98 8.59
C VAL A 191 -0.87 11.08 9.02
N GLU A 192 -0.60 9.99 9.72
CA GLU A 192 -1.63 9.12 10.31
C GLU A 192 -2.58 9.89 11.24
N ASP A 193 -2.05 10.86 11.98
CA ASP A 193 -2.83 11.64 12.96
C ASP A 193 -3.70 12.75 12.33
N GLU A 194 -3.51 13.08 11.05
CA GLU A 194 -4.19 14.20 10.38
C GLU A 194 -5.68 13.94 10.12
N ASP A 195 -6.55 14.86 10.55
CA ASP A 195 -8.01 14.79 10.31
C ASP A 195 -8.36 14.74 8.81
N ARG A 196 -7.53 15.37 7.97
CA ARG A 196 -7.70 15.33 6.52
C ARG A 196 -7.51 13.93 5.95
N LEU A 197 -6.57 13.16 6.49
CA LEU A 197 -6.38 11.75 6.13
C LEU A 197 -7.63 10.96 6.53
N ARG A 198 -8.12 11.12 7.77
CA ARG A 198 -9.33 10.44 8.25
C ARG A 198 -10.53 10.73 7.37
N GLY A 199 -10.74 11.99 7.00
CA GLY A 199 -11.81 12.39 6.10
C GLY A 199 -11.70 11.76 4.70
N PHE A 200 -10.48 11.59 4.18
CA PHE A 200 -10.26 10.86 2.92
C PHE A 200 -10.53 9.36 3.08
N VAL A 201 -9.98 8.74 4.13
CA VAL A 201 -10.14 7.32 4.45
C VAL A 201 -11.63 6.96 4.58
N ASN A 202 -12.41 7.77 5.29
CA ASN A 202 -13.86 7.53 5.45
C ASN A 202 -14.60 7.56 4.11
N ARG A 203 -14.25 8.48 3.20
CA ARG A 203 -14.84 8.53 1.85
C ARG A 203 -14.45 7.31 1.02
N LEU A 204 -13.18 6.90 1.08
CA LEU A 204 -12.70 5.72 0.39
C LEU A 204 -13.35 4.44 0.93
N GLN A 205 -13.46 4.30 2.25
CA GLN A 205 -14.13 3.19 2.91
C GLN A 205 -15.61 3.13 2.50
N SER A 206 -16.31 4.26 2.47
CA SER A 206 -17.70 4.34 2.01
C SER A 206 -17.85 3.92 0.54
N ALA A 207 -16.93 4.36 -0.32
CA ALA A 207 -16.93 3.99 -1.74
C ALA A 207 -16.65 2.49 -1.96
N ILE A 208 -15.77 1.90 -1.15
CA ILE A 208 -15.47 0.46 -1.19
C ILE A 208 -16.62 -0.36 -0.61
N ALA A 209 -17.26 0.09 0.47
CA ALA A 209 -18.40 -0.59 1.09
C ALA A 209 -19.63 -0.67 0.17
N ALA A 210 -19.73 0.23 -0.82
CA ALA A 210 -20.77 0.20 -1.85
C ALA A 210 -20.50 -0.84 -2.97
N LEU A 211 -19.33 -1.49 -2.99
CA LEU A 211 -18.99 -2.49 -4.00
C LEU A 211 -19.66 -3.84 -3.71
N PRO A 212 -19.90 -4.68 -4.74
CA PRO A 212 -20.51 -5.99 -4.55
C PRO A 212 -19.64 -6.93 -3.68
N ALA A 213 -20.22 -7.47 -2.60
CA ALA A 213 -19.53 -8.38 -1.69
C ALA A 213 -19.07 -9.69 -2.38
N GLU A 214 -19.80 -10.14 -3.39
CA GLU A 214 -19.50 -11.35 -4.17
C GLU A 214 -18.09 -11.31 -4.79
N HIS A 215 -17.63 -10.14 -5.20
CA HIS A 215 -16.30 -9.96 -5.78
C HIS A 215 -15.19 -10.32 -4.77
N PHE A 216 -15.35 -9.93 -3.51
CA PHE A 216 -14.40 -10.20 -2.44
C PHE A 216 -14.41 -11.67 -2.03
N GLN A 217 -15.60 -12.29 -2.00
CA GLN A 217 -15.74 -13.72 -1.76
C GLN A 217 -15.08 -14.56 -2.86
N GLN A 218 -15.27 -14.17 -4.13
CA GLN A 218 -14.61 -14.83 -5.25
C GLN A 218 -13.08 -14.77 -5.13
N LEU A 219 -12.54 -13.60 -4.78
CA LEU A 219 -11.11 -13.40 -4.56
C LEU A 219 -10.54 -14.32 -3.48
N ARG A 220 -11.23 -14.43 -2.34
CA ARG A 220 -10.85 -15.34 -1.26
C ARG A 220 -10.87 -16.80 -1.71
N GLY A 221 -11.89 -17.20 -2.46
CA GLY A 221 -11.99 -18.55 -3.03
C GLY A 221 -10.97 -18.83 -4.14
N GLU A 222 -10.51 -17.82 -4.88
CA GLU A 222 -9.39 -17.96 -5.82
C GLU A 222 -8.05 -18.16 -5.11
N LEU A 223 -7.82 -17.47 -3.99
CA LEU A 223 -6.62 -17.67 -3.19
C LEU A 223 -6.59 -19.05 -2.54
N ALA A 224 -7.68 -19.50 -1.94
CA ALA A 224 -7.78 -20.84 -1.36
C ALA A 224 -7.42 -21.94 -2.39
N ARG A 225 -8.02 -21.86 -3.59
CA ARG A 225 -7.73 -22.81 -4.68
C ARG A 225 -6.30 -22.74 -5.19
N GLU A 226 -5.67 -21.57 -5.15
CA GLU A 226 -4.27 -21.43 -5.55
C GLU A 226 -3.34 -22.10 -4.53
N LEU A 227 -3.63 -21.94 -3.24
CA LEU A 227 -2.86 -22.55 -2.17
C LEU A 227 -2.91 -24.08 -2.18
N GLU A 228 -4.07 -24.66 -2.53
CA GLU A 228 -4.22 -26.12 -2.66
C GLU A 228 -3.41 -26.72 -3.83
N ARG A 229 -2.95 -25.89 -4.78
CA ARG A 229 -2.16 -26.34 -5.95
C ARG A 229 -0.65 -26.32 -5.70
N LEU A 230 -0.18 -25.60 -4.69
CA LEU A 230 1.25 -25.36 -4.38
C LEU A 230 1.73 -26.30 -3.27
#